data_AF-A0A6C8GZR4-F1
#
_entry.id   AF-A0A6C8GZR4-F1
#
_cell.length_a   1.000
_cell.length_b   1.000
_cell.length_c   1.000
_cell.angle_alpha   90.00
_cell.angle_beta   90.00
_cell.angle_gamma   90.00
#
_symmetry.space_group_name_H-M   'P 1'
#
loop_
_entity.id
_entity.type
_entity.pdbx_description
1 polymer ?
#
loop_
_entity_poly.entity_id
_entity_poly.type
_entity_poly.pdbx_seq_one_letter_code
_entity_poly.pdbx_strand_id
1 'polypeptide(L)'
;AQREQAKDYQAELRSALPWIDEGARSRVEKGRVALDKIIAKEVGESSNMRSRLTKLDAQLKAQMNRIIEHRTDGLTFHYKAIDQVRADGQQLVNQAMGGILQDSINEMGAKAVLKGGGNPLQGVMGSLGGLQEKDFQQFGKDQEKDFQQFGKDVCSRVVTLEDSRKALVGSLK
;
A
#
# COMPACT_ATOMS: atom_id res chain seq x y z
N ALA A 1 -0.63 39.81 13.27
CA ALA A 1 -0.28 39.11 12.02
C ALA A 1 0.55 37.86 12.29
N GLN A 2 1.81 37.96 12.74
CA GLN A 2 2.72 36.82 12.97
C GLN A 2 2.15 35.73 13.89
N ARG A 3 1.57 36.11 15.04
CA ARG A 3 0.95 35.15 15.98
C ARG A 3 -0.20 34.36 15.36
N GLU A 4 -0.97 34.99 14.47
CA GLU A 4 -2.10 34.32 13.80
C GLU A 4 -1.58 33.35 12.74
N GLN A 5 -0.63 33.79 11.90
CA GLN A 5 0.06 32.93 10.93
C GLN A 5 0.72 31.70 11.59
N ALA A 6 1.29 31.86 12.79
CA ALA A 6 1.85 30.74 13.53
C ALA A 6 0.80 29.73 14.01
N LYS A 7 -0.38 30.20 14.43
CA LYS A 7 -1.50 29.32 14.81
C LYS A 7 -2.05 28.60 13.58
N ASP A 8 -2.27 29.33 12.49
CA ASP A 8 -2.80 28.79 11.24
C ASP A 8 -1.88 27.69 10.71
N TYR A 9 -0.58 27.97 10.61
CA TYR A 9 0.41 26.98 10.19
C TYR A 9 0.43 25.74 11.11
N GLN A 10 0.37 25.92 12.43
CA GLN A 10 0.28 24.78 13.34
C GLN A 10 -1.02 23.99 13.18
N ALA A 11 -2.16 24.65 12.96
CA ALA A 11 -3.44 24.00 12.75
C ALA A 11 -3.43 23.18 11.45
N GLU A 12 -2.92 23.76 10.36
CA GLU A 12 -2.73 23.08 9.08
C GLU A 12 -1.85 21.84 9.25
N LEU A 13 -0.69 21.96 9.91
CA LEU A 13 0.23 20.84 10.14
C LEU A 13 -0.42 19.71 10.95
N ARG A 14 -1.15 20.05 12.03
CA ARG A 14 -1.87 19.09 12.87
C ARG A 14 -2.99 18.37 12.13
N SER A 15 -3.56 18.98 11.10
CA SER A 15 -4.59 18.34 10.27
C SER A 15 -4.00 17.51 9.12
N ALA A 16 -2.90 17.99 8.52
CA ALA A 16 -2.34 17.41 7.32
C ALA A 16 -1.61 16.10 7.61
N LEU A 17 -0.77 16.05 8.65
CA LEU A 17 0.01 14.84 8.96
C LEU A 17 -0.87 13.60 9.24
N PRO A 18 -1.93 13.68 10.08
CA PRO A 18 -2.84 12.55 10.27
C PRO A 18 -3.56 12.13 8.98
N TRP A 19 -3.99 13.10 8.17
CA TRP A 19 -4.65 12.81 6.89
C TRP A 19 -3.71 12.08 5.92
N ILE A 20 -2.43 12.47 5.85
CA ILE A 20 -1.42 11.80 5.02
C ILE A 20 -1.19 10.37 5.53
N ASP A 21 -1.00 10.19 6.83
CA ASP A 21 -0.76 8.88 7.45
C ASP A 21 -1.93 7.91 7.20
N GLU A 22 -3.14 8.32 7.58
CA GLU A 22 -4.34 7.50 7.42
C GLU A 22 -4.64 7.24 5.95
N GLY A 23 -4.50 8.27 5.09
CA GLY A 23 -4.71 8.15 3.66
C GLY A 23 -3.79 7.15 2.99
N ALA A 24 -2.52 7.08 3.43
CA ALA A 24 -1.57 6.11 2.93
C ALA A 24 -1.86 4.70 3.49
N ARG A 25 -2.16 4.57 4.79
CA ARG A 25 -2.41 3.26 5.44
C ARG A 25 -3.67 2.60 4.90
N SER A 26 -4.71 3.40 4.65
CA SER A 26 -5.96 2.97 4.04
C SER A 26 -5.75 2.38 2.64
N ARG A 27 -4.81 2.93 1.86
CA ARG A 27 -4.54 2.45 0.50
C ARG A 27 -3.84 1.10 0.48
N VAL A 28 -2.86 0.89 1.36
CA VAL A 28 -2.23 -0.43 1.54
C VAL A 28 -3.29 -1.47 1.92
N GLU A 29 -4.18 -1.13 2.87
CA GLU A 29 -5.28 -2.00 3.28
C GLU A 29 -6.28 -2.30 2.15
N LYS A 30 -6.69 -1.26 1.39
CA LYS A 30 -7.56 -1.44 0.23
C LYS A 30 -6.91 -2.34 -0.83
N GLY A 31 -5.61 -2.19 -1.04
CA GLY A 31 -4.81 -3.04 -1.92
C GLY A 31 -4.88 -4.50 -1.48
N ARG A 32 -4.61 -4.76 -0.20
CA ARG A 32 -4.71 -6.09 0.41
C ARG A 32 -6.10 -6.70 0.23
N VAL A 33 -7.17 -5.98 0.61
CA VAL A 33 -8.55 -6.47 0.55
C VAL A 33 -8.97 -6.78 -0.88
N ALA A 34 -8.59 -5.95 -1.85
CA ALA A 34 -8.94 -6.20 -3.25
C ALA A 34 -8.23 -7.44 -3.80
N LEU A 35 -6.93 -7.60 -3.53
CA LEU A 35 -6.18 -8.81 -3.90
C LEU A 35 -6.73 -10.06 -3.20
N ASP A 36 -7.10 -9.96 -1.93
CA ASP A 36 -7.72 -11.04 -1.16
C ASP A 36 -9.00 -11.56 -1.83
N LYS A 37 -9.86 -10.65 -2.31
CA LYS A 37 -11.08 -11.01 -3.05
C LYS A 37 -10.79 -11.74 -4.35
N ILE A 38 -9.77 -11.30 -5.09
CA ILE A 38 -9.37 -11.96 -6.34
C ILE A 38 -8.84 -13.36 -6.03
N ILE A 39 -7.98 -13.50 -5.02
CA ILE A 39 -7.45 -14.82 -4.59
C ILE A 39 -8.58 -15.74 -4.11
N ALA A 40 -9.53 -15.25 -3.33
CA ALA A 40 -10.66 -16.04 -2.86
C ALA A 40 -11.51 -16.56 -4.03
N LYS A 41 -11.73 -15.74 -5.06
CA LYS A 41 -12.45 -16.12 -6.28
C LYS A 41 -11.68 -17.13 -7.13
N GLU A 42 -10.39 -16.89 -7.36
CA GLU A 42 -9.59 -17.65 -8.34
C GLU A 42 -8.95 -18.90 -7.73
N VAL A 43 -8.44 -18.80 -6.49
CA VAL A 43 -7.70 -19.86 -5.79
C VAL A 43 -8.43 -20.40 -4.57
N GLY A 44 -9.43 -19.70 -4.05
CA GLY A 44 -10.29 -20.20 -2.98
C GLY A 44 -10.01 -19.59 -1.61
N GLU A 45 -11.02 -19.63 -0.76
CA GLU A 45 -11.04 -18.99 0.56
C GLU A 45 -9.92 -19.46 1.51
N SER A 46 -9.45 -20.69 1.38
CA SER A 46 -8.42 -21.28 2.26
C SER A 46 -6.99 -21.11 1.78
N SER A 47 -6.73 -20.25 0.78
CA SER A 47 -5.39 -20.08 0.21
C SER A 47 -4.38 -19.49 1.21
N ASN A 48 -3.17 -20.07 1.25
CA ASN A 48 -2.06 -19.55 2.06
C ASN A 48 -1.59 -18.17 1.57
N MET A 49 -1.91 -17.80 0.33
CA MET A 49 -1.60 -16.48 -0.22
C MET A 49 -2.29 -15.35 0.56
N ARG A 50 -3.48 -15.60 1.12
CA ARG A 50 -4.21 -14.61 1.93
C ARG A 50 -3.44 -14.25 3.21
N SER A 51 -2.83 -15.25 3.84
CA SER A 51 -1.97 -15.07 5.01
C SER A 51 -0.72 -14.24 4.64
N ARG A 52 -0.12 -14.52 3.48
CA ARG A 52 1.01 -13.71 2.97
C ARG A 52 0.64 -12.27 2.70
N LEU A 53 -0.52 -12.01 2.08
CA LEU A 53 -1.01 -10.65 1.87
C LEU A 53 -1.25 -9.91 3.18
N THR A 54 -1.82 -10.58 4.17
CA THR A 54 -2.04 -10.02 5.51
C THR A 54 -0.73 -9.66 6.19
N LYS A 55 0.28 -10.53 6.07
CA LYS A 55 1.62 -10.25 6.60
C LYS A 55 2.29 -9.09 5.86
N LEU A 56 2.20 -9.06 4.53
CA LEU A 56 2.77 -7.99 3.72
C LEU A 56 2.15 -6.64 4.09
N ASP A 57 0.83 -6.56 4.23
CA ASP A 57 0.12 -5.34 4.66
C ASP A 57 0.64 -4.83 6.01
N ALA A 58 0.73 -5.72 7.01
CA ALA A 58 1.26 -5.35 8.32
C ALA A 58 2.71 -4.86 8.25
N GLN A 59 3.56 -5.52 7.45
CA GLN A 59 4.95 -5.14 7.27
C GLN A 59 5.08 -3.79 6.55
N LEU A 60 4.30 -3.54 5.49
CA LEU A 60 4.28 -2.25 4.79
C LEU A 60 3.82 -1.12 5.71
N LYS A 61 2.75 -1.33 6.50
CA LYS A 61 2.32 -0.35 7.51
C LYS A 61 3.39 -0.08 8.57
N ALA A 62 4.14 -1.11 8.99
CA ALA A 62 5.27 -0.92 9.89
C ALA A 62 6.41 -0.10 9.25
N GLN A 63 6.65 -0.27 7.95
CA GLN A 63 7.60 0.58 7.22
C GLN A 63 7.12 2.04 7.16
N MET A 64 5.82 2.26 6.97
CA MET A 64 5.24 3.61 6.95
C MET A 64 5.37 4.33 8.29
N ASN A 65 5.27 3.61 9.41
CA ASN A 65 5.50 4.17 10.75
C ASN A 65 6.91 4.76 10.92
N ARG A 66 7.88 4.35 10.09
CA ARG A 66 9.23 4.92 10.08
C ARG A 66 9.29 6.27 9.37
N ILE A 67 8.31 6.59 8.51
CA ILE A 67 8.14 7.90 7.88
C ILE A 67 7.30 8.81 8.77
N ILE A 68 6.15 8.31 9.24
CA ILE A 68 5.28 9.04 10.17
C ILE A 68 5.16 8.20 11.44
N GLU A 69 5.91 8.59 12.45
CA GLU A 69 5.93 7.89 13.73
C GLU A 69 4.74 8.33 14.59
N HIS A 70 4.02 7.35 15.14
CA HIS A 70 2.91 7.55 16.07
C HIS A 70 3.47 7.57 17.50
N ARG A 71 3.31 8.69 18.19
CA ARG A 71 3.76 8.89 19.57
C ARG A 71 2.60 9.32 20.45
N THR A 72 2.79 9.27 21.77
CA THR A 72 1.80 9.72 22.74
C THR A 72 1.51 11.22 22.65
N ASP A 73 2.45 12.01 22.16
CA ASP A 73 2.38 13.46 21.99
C ASP A 73 2.02 13.90 20.56
N GLY A 74 1.77 12.95 19.64
CA GLY A 74 1.32 13.23 18.28
C GLY A 74 2.08 12.45 17.21
N LEU A 75 2.18 13.04 16.02
CA LEU A 75 2.87 12.45 14.88
C LEU A 75 4.21 13.14 14.61
N THR A 76 5.25 12.35 14.34
CA THR A 76 6.57 12.86 13.94
C THR A 76 6.91 12.43 12.53
N PHE A 77 7.30 13.38 11.68
CA PHE A 77 7.67 13.11 10.30
C PHE A 77 9.20 12.99 10.12
N HIS A 78 9.64 11.85 9.59
CA HIS A 78 11.04 11.47 9.41
C HIS A 78 11.42 11.44 7.92
N TYR A 79 11.64 12.61 7.32
CA TYR A 79 11.90 12.71 5.88
C TYR A 79 13.14 11.90 5.40
N LYS A 80 14.17 11.76 6.25
CA LYS A 80 15.37 10.99 5.92
C LYS A 80 15.12 9.48 5.79
N ALA A 81 14.03 8.98 6.37
CA ALA A 81 13.68 7.57 6.30
C ALA A 81 13.00 7.19 4.98
N ILE A 82 12.55 8.16 4.17
CA ILE A 82 11.74 7.91 2.96
C ILE A 82 12.44 6.96 1.98
N ASP A 83 13.70 7.23 1.64
CA ASP A 83 14.41 6.41 0.65
C ASP A 83 14.67 4.99 1.17
N GLN A 84 14.99 4.86 2.46
CA GLN A 84 15.15 3.54 3.10
C GLN A 84 13.83 2.78 3.14
N VAL A 85 12.74 3.44 3.54
CA VAL A 85 11.40 2.84 3.60
C VAL A 85 10.91 2.41 2.22
N ARG A 86 11.21 3.20 1.18
CA ARG A 86 10.95 2.81 -0.21
C ARG A 86 11.71 1.54 -0.58
N ALA A 87 13.00 1.49 -0.30
CA ALA A 87 13.84 0.33 -0.61
C ALA A 87 13.36 -0.93 0.14
N ASP A 88 13.12 -0.82 1.44
CA ASP A 88 12.65 -1.92 2.29
C ASP A 88 11.24 -2.36 1.88
N GLY A 89 10.35 -1.41 1.55
CA GLY A 89 9.02 -1.68 1.02
C GLY A 89 9.06 -2.47 -0.28
N GLN A 90 9.93 -2.09 -1.23
CA GLN A 90 10.11 -2.84 -2.48
C GLN A 90 10.62 -4.26 -2.22
N GLN A 91 11.57 -4.43 -1.29
CA GLN A 91 12.05 -5.76 -0.92
C GLN A 91 10.95 -6.63 -0.32
N LEU A 92 10.13 -6.07 0.58
CA LEU A 92 8.99 -6.77 1.18
C LEU A 92 7.99 -7.24 0.12
N VAL A 93 7.64 -6.35 -0.83
CA VAL A 93 6.76 -6.71 -1.95
C VAL A 93 7.37 -7.83 -2.78
N ASN A 94 8.65 -7.73 -3.15
CA ASN A 94 9.33 -8.76 -3.95
C ASN A 94 9.36 -10.13 -3.24
N GLN A 95 9.65 -10.14 -1.93
CA GLN A 95 9.65 -11.35 -1.10
C GLN A 95 8.25 -11.97 -1.01
N ALA A 96 7.23 -11.14 -0.76
CA ALA A 96 5.85 -11.60 -0.69
C ALA A 96 5.38 -12.15 -2.04
N MET A 97 5.72 -11.48 -3.15
CA MET A 97 5.39 -11.95 -4.50
C MET A 97 6.07 -13.28 -4.82
N GLY A 98 7.34 -13.46 -4.46
CA GLY A 98 8.02 -14.76 -4.61
C GLY A 98 7.30 -15.88 -3.85
N GLY A 99 6.86 -15.62 -2.61
CA GLY A 99 6.09 -16.58 -1.83
C GLY A 99 4.68 -16.84 -2.37
N ILE A 100 3.99 -15.81 -2.85
CA ILE A 100 2.66 -15.93 -3.47
C ILE A 100 2.75 -16.78 -4.75
N LEU A 101 3.77 -16.58 -5.59
CA LEU A 101 3.98 -17.38 -6.80
C LEU A 101 4.25 -18.85 -6.46
N GLN A 102 5.05 -19.13 -5.43
CA GLN A 102 5.28 -20.49 -4.97
C GLN A 102 3.99 -21.17 -4.48
N ASP A 103 3.23 -20.49 -3.62
CA ASP A 103 1.94 -21.00 -3.12
C ASP A 103 0.93 -21.17 -4.26
N SER A 104 0.92 -20.25 -5.23
CA SER A 104 0.09 -20.32 -6.43
C SER A 104 0.33 -21.60 -7.22
N ILE A 105 1.61 -21.92 -7.49
CA ILE A 105 1.99 -23.14 -8.22
C ILE A 105 1.59 -24.39 -7.41
N ASN A 106 1.86 -24.40 -6.10
CA ASN A 106 1.56 -25.53 -5.23
C ASN A 106 0.05 -25.78 -5.11
N GLU A 107 -0.74 -24.74 -4.86
CA GLU A 107 -2.18 -24.84 -4.63
C GLU A 107 -2.95 -25.10 -5.93
N MET A 108 -2.59 -24.45 -7.03
CA MET A 108 -3.20 -24.74 -8.34
C MET A 108 -2.75 -26.10 -8.89
N GLY A 109 -1.49 -26.48 -8.69
CA GLY A 109 -0.98 -27.80 -9.05
C GLY A 109 -1.72 -28.92 -8.31
N ALA A 110 -1.91 -28.78 -7.00
CA ALA A 110 -2.70 -29.72 -6.21
C ALA A 110 -4.16 -29.80 -6.68
N LYS A 111 -4.81 -28.65 -6.98
CA LYS A 111 -6.17 -28.64 -7.53
C LYS A 111 -6.29 -29.33 -8.88
N ALA A 112 -5.31 -29.17 -9.77
CA ALA A 112 -5.30 -29.81 -11.07
C ALA A 112 -5.19 -31.34 -10.95
N VAL A 113 -4.39 -31.83 -10.00
CA VAL A 113 -4.27 -33.27 -9.70
C VAL A 113 -5.54 -33.84 -9.08
N LEU A 114 -6.20 -33.10 -8.19
CA LEU A 114 -7.42 -33.55 -7.49
C LEU A 114 -8.68 -33.55 -8.36
N LYS A 115 -8.74 -32.74 -9.43
CA LYS A 115 -9.93 -32.61 -10.30
C LYS A 115 -10.00 -33.58 -11.49
N GLY A 116 -9.07 -34.53 -11.64
CA GLY A 116 -9.27 -35.73 -12.46
C GLY A 116 -8.22 -36.00 -13.54
N GLY A 117 -7.55 -37.15 -13.42
CA GLY A 117 -7.15 -38.13 -14.45
C GLY A 117 -6.58 -37.73 -15.82
N GLY A 118 -6.36 -36.45 -16.12
CA GLY A 118 -5.80 -35.95 -17.38
C GLY A 118 -4.53 -35.13 -17.17
N ASN A 119 -3.76 -34.91 -18.24
CA ASN A 119 -2.42 -34.32 -18.20
C ASN A 119 -2.39 -33.02 -17.37
N PRO A 120 -1.71 -33.00 -16.20
CA PRO A 120 -1.78 -31.90 -15.22
C PRO A 120 -1.37 -30.54 -15.79
N LEU A 121 -0.56 -30.51 -16.86
CA LEU A 121 -0.20 -29.30 -17.59
C LEU A 121 -1.40 -28.63 -18.29
N GLN A 122 -2.38 -29.37 -18.82
CA GLN A 122 -3.57 -28.78 -19.47
C GLN A 122 -4.55 -28.20 -18.46
N GLY A 123 -4.71 -28.84 -17.29
CA GLY A 123 -5.52 -28.31 -16.19
C GLY A 123 -4.92 -27.04 -15.59
N VAL A 124 -3.60 -27.02 -15.40
CA VAL A 124 -2.87 -25.81 -14.96
C VAL A 124 -2.93 -24.72 -16.03
N MET A 125 -2.78 -25.03 -17.33
CA MET A 125 -2.85 -24.03 -18.41
C MET A 125 -4.26 -23.46 -18.61
N GLY A 126 -5.32 -24.26 -18.42
CA GLY A 126 -6.71 -23.79 -18.42
C GLY A 126 -7.09 -22.98 -17.17
N SER A 127 -6.48 -23.28 -16.02
CA SER A 127 -6.67 -22.53 -14.76
C SER A 127 -5.84 -21.24 -14.72
N LEU A 128 -4.64 -21.24 -15.32
CA LEU A 128 -3.79 -20.05 -15.49
C LEU A 128 -4.36 -19.08 -16.52
N GLY A 129 -5.04 -19.57 -17.56
CA GLY A 129 -5.89 -18.74 -18.42
C GLY A 129 -7.20 -18.29 -17.76
N GLY A 130 -7.55 -18.91 -16.62
CA GLY A 130 -8.76 -18.68 -15.85
C GLY A 130 -8.61 -17.69 -14.70
N LEU A 131 -7.39 -17.54 -14.13
CA LEU A 131 -7.00 -16.34 -13.39
C LEU A 131 -7.34 -15.18 -14.31
N GLN A 132 -8.42 -14.47 -14.02
CA GLN A 132 -8.87 -13.36 -14.86
C GLN A 132 -7.75 -12.32 -14.80
N GLU A 133 -6.82 -12.39 -15.75
CA GLU A 133 -5.70 -11.46 -15.87
C GLU A 133 -6.24 -10.04 -15.92
N LYS A 134 -7.45 -9.91 -16.48
CA LYS A 134 -8.29 -8.72 -16.45
C LYS A 134 -8.60 -8.20 -15.03
N ASP A 135 -8.94 -9.04 -14.06
CA ASP A 135 -9.23 -8.61 -12.68
C ASP A 135 -7.97 -8.06 -11.99
N PHE A 136 -6.83 -8.74 -12.16
CA PHE A 136 -5.53 -8.25 -11.66
C PHE A 136 -5.06 -6.99 -12.38
N GLN A 137 -5.22 -6.92 -13.71
CA GLN A 137 -4.89 -5.74 -14.51
C GLN A 137 -5.78 -4.55 -14.14
N GLN A 138 -7.08 -4.77 -13.95
CA GLN A 138 -8.03 -3.74 -13.53
C GLN A 138 -7.69 -3.25 -12.12
N PHE A 139 -7.43 -4.16 -11.19
CA PHE A 139 -6.93 -3.84 -9.85
C PHE A 139 -5.68 -2.95 -9.91
N GLY A 140 -4.69 -3.34 -10.72
CA GLY A 140 -3.45 -2.58 -10.88
C GLY A 140 -3.70 -1.16 -11.36
N LYS A 141 -4.55 -0.99 -12.38
CA LYS A 141 -4.94 0.33 -12.91
C LYS A 141 -5.67 1.18 -11.88
N ASP A 142 -6.61 0.59 -11.14
CA ASP A 142 -7.40 1.30 -10.13
C ASP A 142 -6.53 1.74 -8.95
N GLN A 143 -5.62 0.87 -8.49
CA GLN A 143 -4.63 1.20 -7.47
C GLN A 143 -3.67 2.28 -7.93
N GLU A 144 -3.08 2.13 -9.11
CA GLU A 144 -2.15 3.11 -9.66
C GLU A 144 -2.80 4.49 -9.74
N LYS A 145 -4.02 4.57 -10.29
CA LYS A 145 -4.76 5.82 -10.40
C LYS A 145 -5.04 6.44 -9.03
N ASP A 146 -5.48 5.63 -8.05
CA ASP A 146 -5.76 6.11 -6.69
C ASP A 146 -4.48 6.60 -5.98
N PHE A 147 -3.36 5.87 -6.12
CA PHE A 147 -2.07 6.30 -5.59
C PHE A 147 -1.55 7.58 -6.24
N GLN A 148 -1.68 7.70 -7.57
CA GLN A 148 -1.30 8.91 -8.29
C GLN A 148 -2.12 10.12 -7.84
N GLN A 149 -3.44 9.95 -7.70
CA GLN A 149 -4.32 11.03 -7.23
C GLN A 149 -3.97 11.44 -5.81
N PHE A 150 -3.84 10.47 -4.90
CA PHE A 150 -3.44 10.73 -3.53
C PHE A 150 -2.08 11.40 -3.44
N GLY A 151 -1.10 10.97 -4.23
CA GLY A 151 0.21 11.61 -4.31
C GLY A 151 0.12 13.09 -4.72
N LYS A 152 -0.73 13.42 -5.71
CA LYS A 152 -0.98 14.82 -6.11
C LYS A 152 -1.59 15.63 -4.96
N ASP A 153 -2.56 15.07 -4.25
CA ASP A 153 -3.22 15.74 -3.12
C ASP A 153 -2.25 15.96 -1.95
N VAL A 154 -1.40 14.98 -1.65
CA VAL A 154 -0.31 15.09 -0.65
C VAL A 154 0.66 16.19 -1.07
N CYS A 155 1.16 16.17 -2.31
CA CYS A 155 2.07 17.18 -2.82
C CYS A 155 1.46 18.59 -2.72
N SER A 156 0.20 18.76 -3.13
CA SER A 156 -0.48 20.06 -3.04
C SER A 156 -0.54 20.56 -1.60
N ARG A 157 -0.89 19.71 -0.64
CA ARG A 157 -0.94 20.08 0.79
C ARG A 157 0.43 20.42 1.35
N VAL A 158 1.46 19.65 0.98
CA VAL A 158 2.84 19.90 1.43
C VAL A 158 3.38 21.22 0.87
N VAL A 159 3.06 21.55 -0.38
CA VAL A 159 3.43 22.85 -0.96
C VAL A 159 2.76 23.99 -0.20
N THR A 160 1.46 23.91 0.09
CA THR A 160 0.75 24.92 0.89
C THR A 160 1.37 25.08 2.28
N LEU A 161 1.68 23.97 2.97
CA LEU A 161 2.35 24.02 4.27
C LEU A 161 3.71 24.72 4.19
N GLU A 162 4.50 24.42 3.16
CA GLU A 162 5.81 25.05 2.99
C GLU A 162 5.71 26.54 2.69
N ASP A 163 4.69 26.97 1.94
CA ASP A 163 4.46 28.39 1.67
C ASP A 163 3.98 29.13 2.94
N SER A 164 3.09 28.53 3.73
CA SER A 164 2.71 29.01 5.07
C SER A 164 3.93 29.14 5.99
N ARG A 165 4.83 28.15 5.98
CA ARG A 165 6.09 28.18 6.74
C ARG A 165 7.00 29.33 6.30
N LYS A 166 7.18 29.51 4.99
CA LYS A 166 8.01 30.59 4.43
C LYS A 166 7.44 31.97 4.78
N ALA A 167 6.12 32.16 4.68
CA ALA A 167 5.47 33.41 5.05
C ALA A 167 5.68 33.73 6.54
N LEU A 168 5.50 32.73 7.42
CA LEU A 168 5.75 32.88 8.85
C LEU A 168 7.22 33.24 9.13
N VAL A 169 8.18 32.47 8.61
CA VAL A 169 9.61 32.73 8.83
C VAL A 169 10.06 34.06 8.22
N GLY A 170 9.53 34.42 7.05
CA GLY A 170 9.82 35.70 6.41
C GLY A 170 9.31 36.89 7.23
N SER A 171 8.18 36.72 7.93
CA SER A 171 7.64 37.75 8.83
C SER A 171 8.40 37.87 10.16
N LEU A 172 9.20 36.87 10.53
CA LEU A 172 10.00 36.85 11.77
C LEU A 172 11.40 37.50 11.61
N LYS A 173 11.75 37.93 10.39
CA LYS A 173 12.94 38.75 10.11
C LYS A 173 12.67 40.22 10.41
#